data_AF-A0A9D6MHD2-F1
#
_entry.id   AF-A0A9D6MHD2-F1
#
_cell.length_a   1.000
_cell.length_b   1.000
_cell.length_c   1.000
_cell.angle_alpha   90.00
_cell.angle_beta   90.00
_cell.angle_gamma   90.00
#
_symmetry.space_group_name_H-M   'P 1'
#
loop_
_entity.id
_entity.type
_entity.pdbx_description
1 polymer ?
#
loop_
_entity_poly.entity_id
_entity_poly.type
_entity_poly.pdbx_seq_one_letter_code
_entity_poly.pdbx_strand_id
1 'polypeptide(L)'
;LASYSGVSSLVRLPAGGLTACEETMEIIREAITEVEAIARARGIALDADVLEKTMTFIKAMDAGVTSSMQRDVAAGRQLEIEALSGTVVRYGRELGIPTPVHRFIYAALKPVDARAGG
;
A
#
# COMPACT_ATOMS: atom_id res chain seq x y z
N LEU A 1 0.83 -5.95 -2.59
CA LEU A 1 1.25 -4.92 -3.55
C LEU A 1 0.71 -3.53 -3.19
N ALA A 2 -0.61 -3.32 -3.11
CA ALA A 2 -1.21 -2.01 -2.82
C ALA A 2 -0.65 -1.34 -1.54
N SER A 3 -0.54 -2.10 -0.44
CA SER A 3 -0.09 -1.61 0.87
C SER A 3 1.36 -1.09 0.83
N TYR A 4 2.32 -1.94 0.47
CA TYR A 4 3.74 -1.55 0.37
C TYR A 4 3.97 -0.46 -0.68
N SER A 5 3.34 -0.56 -1.85
CA SER A 5 3.48 0.42 -2.93
C SER A 5 3.01 1.82 -2.48
N GLY A 6 1.87 1.88 -1.77
CA GLY A 6 1.34 3.12 -1.21
C GLY A 6 2.29 3.79 -0.22
N VAL A 7 2.76 3.04 0.77
CA VAL A 7 3.67 3.58 1.82
C VAL A 7 5.02 3.98 1.21
N SER A 8 5.63 3.13 0.40
CA SER A 8 6.93 3.44 -0.25
C SER A 8 6.85 4.67 -1.16
N SER A 9 5.72 4.89 -1.82
CA SER A 9 5.51 6.08 -2.66
C SER A 9 5.41 7.37 -1.85
N LEU A 10 4.84 7.32 -0.64
CA LEU A 10 4.79 8.47 0.27
C LEU A 10 6.15 8.77 0.89
N VAL A 11 6.85 7.73 1.37
CA VAL A 11 8.12 7.86 2.08
C VAL A 11 9.28 8.18 1.12
N ARG A 12 9.20 7.73 -0.14
CA ARG A 12 10.22 7.92 -1.18
C ARG A 12 11.62 7.38 -0.84
N LEU A 13 11.70 6.41 0.07
CA LEU A 13 12.91 5.67 0.39
C LEU A 13 12.85 4.25 -0.20
N PRO A 14 14.01 3.61 -0.47
CA PRO A 14 14.03 2.21 -0.85
C PRO A 14 13.69 1.31 0.35
N ALA A 15 13.49 0.00 0.11
CA ALA A 15 13.01 -0.96 1.09
C ALA A 15 13.78 -0.91 2.41
N GLY A 16 15.11 -0.77 2.38
CA GLY A 16 15.93 -0.68 3.57
C GLY A 16 15.60 0.50 4.49
N GLY A 17 15.15 1.62 3.92
CA GLY A 17 14.70 2.76 4.72
C GLY A 17 13.35 2.52 5.40
N LEU A 18 12.46 1.76 4.74
CA LEU A 18 11.15 1.41 5.29
C LEU A 18 11.29 0.34 6.38
N THR A 19 12.07 -0.71 6.11
CA THR A 19 12.22 -1.86 7.03
C THR A 19 13.05 -1.53 8.27
N ALA A 20 13.86 -0.46 8.22
CA ALA A 20 14.60 0.04 9.37
C ALA A 20 13.77 0.88 10.35
N CYS A 21 12.53 1.26 10.00
CA CYS A 21 11.64 2.06 10.85
C CYS A 21 10.44 1.22 11.31
N GLU A 22 10.31 1.02 12.62
CA GLU A 22 9.25 0.20 13.21
C GLU A 22 7.87 0.78 12.94
N GLU A 23 7.70 2.08 13.10
CA GLU A 23 6.45 2.80 12.88
C GLU A 23 5.99 2.71 11.42
N THR A 24 6.95 2.70 10.47
CA THR A 24 6.63 2.48 9.05
C THR A 24 6.14 1.05 8.81
N MET A 25 6.77 0.07 9.47
CA MET A 25 6.36 -1.34 9.38
C MET A 25 5.01 -1.60 10.04
N GLU A 26 4.64 -0.84 11.07
CA GLU A 26 3.30 -0.85 11.66
C GLU A 26 2.24 -0.38 10.67
N ILE A 27 2.46 0.77 10.01
CA ILE A 27 1.54 1.29 8.99
C ILE A 27 1.41 0.32 7.80
N ILE A 28 2.50 -0.32 7.37
CA ILE A 28 2.46 -1.34 6.32
C ILE A 28 1.61 -2.54 6.76
N ARG A 29 1.77 -3.00 8.00
CA ARG A 29 0.97 -4.10 8.56
C ARG A 29 -0.51 -3.74 8.57
N GLU A 30 -0.88 -2.59 9.11
CA GLU A 30 -2.26 -2.10 9.13
C GLU A 30 -2.87 -2.03 7.73
N ALA A 31 -2.12 -1.49 6.76
CA ALA A 31 -2.56 -1.45 5.37
C ALA A 31 -2.76 -2.86 4.76
N ILE A 32 -1.97 -3.86 5.13
CA ILE A 32 -2.18 -5.24 4.69
C ILE A 32 -3.42 -5.83 5.36
N THR A 33 -3.62 -5.57 6.65
CA THR A 33 -4.81 -6.02 7.40
C THR A 33 -6.11 -5.48 6.82
N GLU A 34 -6.14 -4.23 6.36
CA GLU A 34 -7.31 -3.67 5.65
C GLU A 34 -7.64 -4.46 4.37
N VAL A 35 -6.63 -4.78 3.57
CA VAL A 35 -6.79 -5.56 2.33
C VAL A 35 -7.24 -7.00 2.65
N GLU A 36 -6.65 -7.61 3.67
CA GLU A 36 -7.03 -8.95 4.13
C GLU A 36 -8.49 -9.00 4.58
N ALA A 37 -8.94 -8.03 5.40
CA ALA A 37 -10.31 -7.96 5.88
C ALA A 37 -11.31 -7.88 4.71
N ILE A 38 -11.03 -7.03 3.72
CA ILE A 38 -11.83 -6.91 2.50
C ILE A 38 -11.83 -8.22 1.71
N ALA A 39 -10.67 -8.84 1.50
CA ALA A 39 -10.57 -10.08 0.74
C ALA A 39 -11.38 -11.21 1.39
N ARG A 40 -11.25 -11.39 2.72
CA ARG A 40 -12.01 -12.39 3.47
C ARG A 40 -13.52 -12.12 3.43
N ALA A 41 -13.95 -10.87 3.60
CA ALA A 41 -15.37 -10.49 3.51
C ALA A 41 -15.97 -10.74 2.12
N ARG A 42 -15.14 -10.75 1.06
CA ARG A 42 -15.55 -11.11 -0.31
C ARG A 42 -15.50 -12.61 -0.60
N GLY A 43 -15.24 -13.44 0.41
CA GLY A 43 -15.17 -14.90 0.27
C GLY A 43 -13.89 -15.40 -0.40
N ILE A 44 -12.83 -14.58 -0.46
CA ILE A 44 -11.53 -15.03 -0.97
C ILE A 44 -10.85 -15.88 0.10
N ALA A 45 -10.55 -17.14 -0.26
CA ALA A 45 -9.77 -18.02 0.60
C ALA A 45 -8.32 -17.53 0.65
N LEU A 46 -7.91 -17.04 1.83
CA LEU A 46 -6.54 -16.67 2.13
C LEU A 46 -6.02 -17.57 3.25
N ASP A 47 -4.75 -17.94 3.15
CA ASP A 47 -4.05 -18.64 4.23
C ASP A 47 -4.21 -17.88 5.56
N ALA A 48 -4.26 -18.62 6.67
CA ALA A 48 -4.40 -18.02 8.00
C ALA A 48 -3.21 -17.11 8.38
N ASP A 49 -2.04 -17.36 7.79
CA ASP A 49 -0.79 -16.65 8.04
C ASP A 49 -0.40 -15.69 6.89
N VAL A 50 -1.34 -15.34 6.01
CA VAL A 50 -1.07 -14.47 4.84
C VAL A 50 -0.43 -13.13 5.23
N LEU A 51 -0.86 -12.54 6.35
CA LEU A 51 -0.29 -11.30 6.89
C LEU A 51 1.18 -11.51 7.25
N GLU A 52 1.48 -12.51 8.08
CA GLU A 52 2.84 -12.78 8.55
C GLU A 52 3.79 -13.20 7.42
N LYS A 53 3.31 -14.00 6.46
CA LYS A 53 4.05 -14.32 5.23
C LYS A 53 4.38 -13.06 4.44
N THR A 54 3.42 -12.15 4.29
CA THR A 54 3.62 -10.88 3.57
C THR A 54 4.61 -9.97 4.30
N MET A 55 4.49 -9.85 5.62
CA MET A 55 5.40 -9.06 6.44
C MET A 55 6.83 -9.61 6.42
N THR A 56 6.98 -10.94 6.47
CA THR A 56 8.27 -11.62 6.36
C THR A 56 8.90 -11.36 4.99
N PHE A 57 8.11 -11.46 3.92
CA PHE A 57 8.58 -11.16 2.57
C PHE A 57 9.08 -9.72 2.45
N ILE A 58 8.33 -8.74 2.99
CA ILE A 58 8.73 -7.32 2.94
C ILE A 58 10.03 -7.08 3.72
N LYS A 59 10.19 -7.69 4.90
CA LYS A 59 11.42 -7.58 5.71
C LYS A 59 12.64 -8.20 5.03
N ALA A 60 12.43 -9.23 4.20
CA ALA A 60 13.50 -9.93 3.48
C ALA A 60 13.86 -9.28 2.13
N MET A 61 13.19 -8.21 1.72
CA MET A 61 13.53 -7.51 0.47
C MET A 61 14.94 -6.93 0.54
N ASP A 62 15.65 -6.96 -0.59
CA ASP A 62 16.93 -6.26 -0.72
C ASP A 62 16.75 -4.77 -0.41
N ALA A 63 17.71 -4.19 0.31
CA ALA A 63 17.61 -2.84 0.85
C ALA A 63 17.45 -1.76 -0.23
N GLY A 64 17.91 -2.01 -1.46
CA GLY A 64 17.79 -1.08 -2.60
C GLY A 64 16.47 -1.17 -3.37
N VAL A 65 15.57 -2.10 -3.02
CA VAL A 65 14.32 -2.31 -3.77
C VAL A 65 13.40 -1.10 -3.67
N THR A 66 12.84 -0.70 -4.82
CA THR A 66 11.81 0.35 -4.92
C THR A 66 10.57 -0.18 -5.61
N SER A 67 9.39 0.33 -5.25
CA SER A 67 8.15 0.00 -5.95
C SER A 67 8.04 0.76 -7.28
N SER A 68 7.24 0.25 -8.23
CA SER A 68 7.03 0.98 -9.51
C SER A 68 6.37 2.33 -9.27
N MET A 69 5.31 2.36 -8.46
CA MET A 69 4.59 3.59 -8.15
C MET A 69 5.48 4.62 -7.44
N GLN A 70 6.43 4.20 -6.59
CA GLN A 70 7.44 5.10 -6.03
C GLN A 70 8.32 5.73 -7.11
N ARG A 71 8.75 4.94 -8.11
CA ARG A 71 9.52 5.46 -9.25
C ARG A 71 8.68 6.38 -10.14
N ASP A 72 7.39 6.12 -10.28
CA ASP A 72 6.47 6.98 -11.01
C ASP A 72 6.28 8.33 -10.29
N VAL A 73 6.13 8.30 -8.96
CA VAL A 73 6.14 9.50 -8.12
C VAL A 73 7.44 10.30 -8.27
N ALA A 74 8.59 9.63 -8.30
CA ALA A 74 9.89 10.30 -8.48
C ALA A 74 10.04 10.90 -9.89
N ALA A 75 9.47 10.26 -10.90
CA ALA A 75 9.54 10.69 -12.29
C ALA A 75 8.40 11.62 -12.73
N GLY A 76 7.46 11.95 -11.83
CA GLY A 76 6.29 12.76 -12.16
C GLY A 76 5.38 12.12 -13.20
N ARG A 77 5.27 10.78 -13.19
CA ARG A 77 4.36 10.03 -14.06
C ARG A 77 3.04 9.72 -13.36
N GLN A 78 2.03 9.44 -14.17
CA GLN A 78 0.72 8.98 -13.70
C GLN A 78 0.88 7.76 -12.80
N LEU A 79 0.09 7.70 -11.72
CA LEU A 79 0.17 6.66 -10.72
C LEU A 79 -0.99 5.67 -10.86
N GLU A 80 -0.74 4.41 -10.50
CA GLU A 80 -1.79 3.38 -10.43
C GLU A 80 -2.64 3.48 -9.14
N ILE A 81 -2.77 4.67 -8.55
CA ILE A 81 -3.41 4.87 -7.23
C ILE A 81 -4.89 4.48 -7.23
N GLU A 82 -5.59 4.64 -8.36
CA GLU A 82 -6.99 4.26 -8.50
C GLU A 82 -7.16 2.74 -8.44
N ALA A 83 -6.32 2.01 -9.16
CA ALA A 83 -6.35 0.55 -9.19
C ALA A 83 -5.92 -0.07 -7.85
N LEU A 84 -5.02 0.60 -7.12
CA LEU A 84 -4.51 0.15 -5.83
C LEU A 84 -5.36 0.67 -4.66
N SER A 85 -4.93 1.73 -3.97
CA SER A 85 -5.60 2.22 -2.77
C SER A 85 -7.04 2.70 -3.04
N GLY A 86 -7.33 3.21 -4.23
CA GLY A 86 -8.69 3.58 -4.64
C GLY A 86 -9.64 2.37 -4.61
N THR A 87 -9.22 1.24 -5.17
CA THR A 87 -9.97 -0.03 -5.12
C THR A 87 -10.20 -0.50 -3.68
N VAL A 88 -9.17 -0.45 -2.82
CA VAL A 88 -9.29 -0.86 -1.41
C VAL A 88 -10.32 0.01 -0.68
N VAL A 89 -10.24 1.34 -0.83
CA VAL A 89 -11.21 2.27 -0.23
C VAL A 89 -12.63 2.03 -0.73
N ARG A 90 -12.79 1.78 -2.04
CA ARG A 90 -14.09 1.51 -2.64
C ARG A 90 -14.72 0.23 -2.10
N TYR A 91 -13.96 -0.87 -2.07
CA TYR A 91 -14.44 -2.14 -1.52
C TYR A 91 -14.68 -2.08 -0.01
N GLY A 92 -13.85 -1.35 0.74
CA GLY A 92 -14.09 -1.10 2.16
C GLY A 92 -15.44 -0.43 2.39
N ARG A 93 -15.77 0.60 1.61
CA ARG A 93 -17.08 1.27 1.68
C ARG A 93 -18.25 0.35 1.31
N GLU A 94 -18.13 -0.41 0.22
CA GLU A 94 -19.17 -1.37 -0.22
C GLU A 94 -19.48 -2.42 0.85
N LEU A 95 -18.48 -2.83 1.63
CA LEU A 95 -18.58 -3.88 2.65
C LEU A 95 -18.76 -3.35 4.08
N GLY A 96 -18.74 -2.03 4.29
CA GLY A 96 -18.78 -1.43 5.63
C GLY A 96 -17.50 -1.66 6.46
N ILE A 97 -16.37 -1.94 5.81
CA ILE A 97 -15.07 -2.20 6.45
C ILE A 97 -14.23 -0.91 6.45
N PRO A 98 -13.75 -0.44 7.62
CA PRO A 98 -12.86 0.71 7.68
C PRO A 98 -11.52 0.46 6.96
N THR A 99 -11.09 1.44 6.16
CA THR A 99 -9.79 1.43 5.48
C THR A 99 -9.01 2.74 5.73
N PRO A 100 -8.75 3.14 6.98
CA PRO A 100 -8.13 4.43 7.30
C PRO A 100 -6.77 4.65 6.62
N VAL A 101 -5.90 3.64 6.57
CA VAL A 101 -4.56 3.74 5.99
C VAL A 101 -4.64 3.85 4.48
N HIS A 102 -5.40 2.97 3.80
CA HIS A 102 -5.58 3.09 2.36
C HIS A 102 -6.31 4.38 1.96
N ARG A 103 -7.24 4.88 2.79
CA ARG A 103 -7.88 6.18 2.59
C ARG A 103 -6.88 7.32 2.67
N PHE A 104 -5.99 7.29 3.66
CA PHE A 104 -4.93 8.28 3.80
C PHE A 104 -3.97 8.25 2.62
N ILE A 105 -3.45 7.07 2.26
CA ILE A 105 -2.56 6.88 1.11
C ILE A 105 -3.20 7.43 -0.17
N TYR A 106 -4.46 7.05 -0.44
CA TYR A 106 -5.19 7.52 -1.61
C TYR A 106 -5.30 9.04 -1.61
N ALA A 107 -5.76 9.64 -0.51
CA ALA A 107 -5.94 11.09 -0.42
C ALA A 107 -4.62 11.86 -0.53
N ALA A 108 -3.52 11.35 0.04
CA ALA A 108 -2.21 11.98 0.00
C ALA A 108 -1.56 11.91 -1.38
N LEU A 109 -1.74 10.82 -2.13
CA LEU A 109 -1.17 10.64 -3.46
C LEU A 109 -2.04 11.19 -4.59
N LYS A 110 -3.36 11.36 -4.38
CA LYS A 110 -4.28 11.92 -5.39
C LYS A 110 -3.83 13.28 -5.98
N PRO A 111 -3.39 14.28 -5.20
CA PRO A 111 -2.87 15.53 -5.76
C PRO A 111 -1.51 15.36 -6.46
N VAL A 112 -0.72 14.36 -6.09
CA VAL A 112 0.55 14.04 -6.77
C VAL A 112 0.27 13.49 -8.16
N ASP A 113 -0.67 12.54 -8.27
CA ASP A 113 -1.13 11.97 -9.53
C ASP A 113 -1.75 13.02 -10.47
N ALA A 114 -2.58 13.93 -9.93
CA ALA A 114 -3.21 15.00 -10.71
C ALA A 114 -2.20 15.96 -11.35
N ARG A 115 -1.02 16.17 -10.75
CA ARG A 115 0.06 16.99 -11.32
C ARG A 115 0.83 16.26 -12.42
N ALA A 116 0.89 14.95 -12.39
CA ALA A 116 1.63 14.13 -13.33
C ALA A 116 0.89 13.91 -14.66
N GLY A 117 -0.44 14.04 -14.65
CA GLY A 117 -1.29 13.98 -15.84
C GLY A 117 -1.56 15.35 -16.50
N GLY A 118 -0.88 16.41 -16.05
CA GLY A 118 -0.97 17.77 -16.59
C GLY A 118 0.21 18.13 -17.48
#